data_AF-A0A1Q8QW66-F1
#
_entry.id   AF-A0A1Q8QW66-F1
#
_cell.length_a   1.000
_cell.length_b   1.000
_cell.length_c   1.000
_cell.angle_alpha   90.00
_cell.angle_beta   90.00
_cell.angle_gamma   90.00
#
_symmetry.space_group_name_H-M   'P 1'
#
loop_
_entity.id
_entity.type
_entity.pdbx_description
1 polymer ?
#
loop_
_entity_poly.entity_id
_entity_poly.type
_entity_poly.pdbx_seq_one_letter_code
_entity_poly.pdbx_strand_id
1 'polypeptide(L)' 'MENLSKMKIEELERRLGVLEEELDELEEEKNFVLKQTGLHISGGKVKQYEAQTQYLNQSISELREELMQRSSQLKDNNW' A
#
# COMPACT_ATOMS: atom_id res chain seq x y z
N MET A 1 4.57 -6.46 12.85
CA MET A 1 5.22 -6.12 11.56
C MET A 1 5.85 -7.39 11.03
N GLU A 2 5.48 -7.79 9.82
CA GLU A 2 6.21 -8.85 9.12
C GLU A 2 7.66 -8.43 8.89
N ASN A 3 8.55 -9.41 8.86
CA ASN A 3 9.97 -9.16 8.69
C ASN A 3 10.29 -9.18 7.19
N LEU A 4 10.14 -8.02 6.53
CA LEU A 4 10.35 -7.85 5.09
C LEU A 4 11.74 -8.31 4.64
N SER A 5 12.76 -8.08 5.48
CA SER A 5 14.15 -8.47 5.22
C SER A 5 14.40 -9.97 5.04
N LYS A 6 13.46 -10.84 5.46
CA LYS A 6 13.54 -12.30 5.25
C LYS A 6 12.78 -12.80 4.03
N MET A 7 11.97 -11.95 3.38
CA MET A 7 11.20 -12.33 2.20
C MET A 7 12.08 -12.33 0.96
N LYS A 8 11.75 -13.13 -0.05
CA LYS A 8 12.42 -13.08 -1.37
C LYS A 8 11.96 -11.84 -2.14
N ILE A 9 12.76 -11.38 -3.10
CA ILE A 9 12.44 -10.20 -3.91
C ILE A 9 11.11 -10.42 -4.65
N GLU A 10 10.91 -11.59 -5.26
CA GLU A 10 9.69 -11.90 -6.01
C GLU A 10 8.44 -11.90 -5.12
N GLU A 11 8.59 -12.30 -3.85
CA GLU A 11 7.50 -12.28 -2.88
C GLU A 11 7.18 -10.86 -2.40
N LEU A 12 8.20 -10.01 -2.25
CA LEU A 12 8.03 -8.58 -1.96
C LEU A 12 7.35 -7.86 -3.13
N GLU A 13 7.75 -8.13 -4.37
CA GLU A 13 7.12 -7.57 -5.57
C GLU A 13 5.67 -8.03 -5.72
N ARG A 14 5.39 -9.32 -5.52
CA ARG A 14 4.02 -9.85 -5.52
C ARG A 14 3.17 -9.15 -4.47
N ARG A 15 3.70 -9.00 -3.26
CA ARG A 15 2.97 -8.35 -2.16
C ARG A 15 2.76 -6.86 -2.41
N LEU A 16 3.74 -6.18 -3.00
CA LEU A 16 3.59 -4.79 -3.43
C LEU A 16 2.43 -4.67 -4.42
N GLY A 17 2.37 -5.53 -5.43
CA GLY A 17 1.29 -5.53 -6.41
C GLY A 17 -0.10 -5.75 -5.79
N VAL A 18 -0.21 -6.69 -4.84
CA VAL A 18 -1.47 -6.92 -4.11
C VAL A 18 -1.90 -5.69 -3.31
N LEU A 19 -0.97 -5.03 -2.60
CA LEU A 19 -1.32 -3.84 -1.82
C LEU A 19 -1.66 -2.64 -2.70
N GLU A 20 -1.05 -2.51 -3.88
CA GLU A 20 -1.38 -1.48 -4.86
C GLU A 20 -2.79 -1.71 -5.42
N GLU A 21 -3.16 -2.96 -5.75
CA GLU A 21 -4.52 -3.32 -6.18
C GLU A 21 -5.55 -3.04 -5.07
N GLU A 22 -5.25 -3.43 -3.82
CA GLU A 22 -6.11 -3.13 -2.67
C GLU A 22 -6.29 -1.62 -2.43
N LEU A 23 -5.25 -0.82 -2.67
CA LEU A 23 -5.32 0.63 -2.56
C LEU A 23 -6.21 1.23 -3.65
N ASP A 24 -6.06 0.77 -4.90
CA ASP A 24 -6.88 1.22 -6.02
C ASP A 24 -8.37 0.89 -5.79
N GLU A 25 -8.69 -0.34 -5.37
CA GLU A 25 -10.05 -0.76 -5.02
C GLU A 25 -10.65 0.11 -3.90
N LEU A 26 -9.86 0.40 -2.87
CA LEU A 26 -10.29 1.25 -1.75
C LEU A 26 -10.57 2.69 -2.20
N GLU A 27 -9.73 3.25 -3.07
CA GLU A 27 -9.91 4.58 -3.62
C GLU A 27 -11.14 4.66 -4.53
N GLU A 28 -11.39 3.62 -5.32
CA GLU A 28 -12.61 3.49 -6.12
C GLU A 28 -13.86 3.44 -5.23
N GLU A 29 -13.87 2.60 -4.21
CA GLU A 29 -15.00 2.49 -3.27
C GLU A 29 -15.24 3.83 -2.57
N LYS A 30 -14.19 4.44 -2.02
CA LYS A 30 -14.25 5.74 -1.36
C LYS A 30 -14.83 6.80 -2.31
N ASN A 31 -14.35 6.84 -3.54
CA ASN A 31 -14.85 7.79 -4.54
C ASN A 31 -16.32 7.56 -4.88
N PHE A 32 -16.73 6.30 -5.05
CA PHE A 32 -18.11 5.95 -5.33
C PHE A 32 -19.04 6.36 -4.18
N VAL A 33 -18.67 6.01 -2.94
CA VAL A 33 -19.47 6.29 -1.74
C VAL A 33 -19.55 7.78 -1.45
N LEU A 34 -18.43 8.51 -1.53
CA LEU A 34 -18.42 9.94 -1.20
C LEU A 34 -19.08 10.82 -2.27
N LYS A 35 -19.14 10.37 -3.53
CA LYS A 35 -19.81 11.10 -4.62
C LYS A 35 -21.33 10.87 -4.66
N GLN A 36 -21.86 9.92 -3.89
CA GLN A 36 -23.29 9.63 -3.89
C GLN A 36 -24.08 10.80 -3.27
N THR A 37 -24.82 11.52 -4.12
CA THR A 37 -25.65 12.65 -3.69
C THR A 37 -26.84 12.16 -2.86
N GLY A 38 -27.18 12.90 -1.80
CA GLY A 38 -28.29 12.56 -0.90
C GLY A 38 -27.96 11.53 0.19
N LEU A 39 -26.76 10.94 0.19
CA LEU A 39 -26.31 10.06 1.27
C LEU A 39 -25.53 10.87 2.32
N HIS A 40 -26.02 10.89 3.57
CA HIS A 40 -25.22 11.41 4.68
C HIS A 40 -24.14 10.39 5.04
N ILE A 41 -22.91 10.66 4.64
CA ILE A 41 -21.76 9.86 5.04
C ILE A 41 -21.37 10.25 6.47
N SER A 42 -21.38 9.26 7.37
CA SER A 42 -20.95 9.50 8.75
C SER A 42 -19.46 9.83 8.78
N GLY A 43 -19.06 10.77 9.65
CA GLY A 43 -17.64 11.08 9.85
C GLY A 43 -16.81 9.87 10.30
N GLY A 44 -17.45 8.87 10.92
CA GLY A 44 -16.82 7.59 11.24
C GLY A 44 -16.41 6.81 9.99
N LYS A 45 -17.26 6.75 8.96
CA LYS A 45 -16.92 6.07 7.69
C LYS A 45 -15.83 6.82 6.92
N VAL A 46 -15.83 8.15 6.95
CA VAL A 46 -14.71 8.95 6.38
C VAL A 46 -13.38 8.61 7.05
N LYS A 47 -13.35 8.61 8.39
CA LYS A 47 -12.15 8.26 9.16
C LYS A 47 -11.68 6.82 8.93
N GLN A 48 -12.60 5.90 8.67
CA GLN A 48 -12.25 4.51 8.31
C GLN A 48 -11.48 4.47 6.99
N TYR A 49 -11.98 5.13 5.95
CA TYR A 49 -11.25 5.22 4.67
C TYR A 49 -9.89 5.89 4.85
N GLU A 50 -9.81 7.00 5.59
CA GLU A 50 -8.54 7.67 5.88
C GLU A 50 -7.53 6.73 6.55
N ALA A 51 -7.95 5.99 7.58
CA ALA A 51 -7.09 5.06 8.30
C ALA A 51 -6.63 3.89 7.41
N GLN A 52 -7.53 3.33 6.59
CA GLN A 52 -7.20 2.24 5.66
C GLN A 52 -6.23 2.71 4.56
N THR A 53 -6.51 3.87 3.94
CA THR A 53 -5.63 4.48 2.94
C THR A 53 -4.25 4.76 3.53
N GLN A 54 -4.18 5.30 4.76
CA GLN A 54 -2.91 5.56 5.42
C GLN A 54 -2.12 4.27 5.68
N TYR A 55 -2.79 3.22 6.16
CA TYR A 55 -2.18 1.92 6.42
C TYR A 55 -1.60 1.28 5.15
N LEU A 56 -2.36 1.27 4.05
CA LEU A 56 -1.92 0.73 2.77
C LEU A 56 -0.73 1.52 2.21
N ASN A 57 -0.81 2.85 2.20
CA ASN A 57 0.29 3.70 1.74
C ASN A 57 1.57 3.51 2.56
N GLN A 58 1.46 3.37 3.87
CA GLN A 58 2.61 3.09 4.73
C GLN A 58 3.22 1.73 4.38
N SER A 59 2.40 0.70 4.26
CA SER A 59 2.86 -0.67 3.93
C SER A 59 3.52 -0.74 2.55
N ILE A 60 2.95 -0.06 1.55
CA ILE A 60 3.52 0.09 0.20
C ILE A 60 4.87 0.82 0.25
N SER A 61 4.96 1.89 1.04
CA SER A 61 6.21 2.66 1.17
C SER A 61 7.32 1.82 1.80
N GLU A 62 7.02 1.08 2.86
CA GLU A 62 7.96 0.16 3.52
C GLU A 62 8.47 -0.92 2.54
N LEU A 63 7.58 -1.49 1.72
CA LEU A 63 7.96 -2.48 0.69
C LEU A 63 8.83 -1.87 -0.42
N ARG A 64 8.48 -0.68 -0.91
CA ARG A 64 9.25 0.03 -1.94
C ARG A 64 10.64 0.41 -1.43
N GLU A 65 10.74 0.86 -0.19
CA GLU A 65 12.03 1.15 0.44
C GLU A 65 12.91 -0.11 0.56
N GLU A 66 12.34 -1.23 1.02
CA GLU A 66 13.07 -2.50 1.11
C GLU A 66 13.55 -2.99 -0.27
N LEU A 67 12.69 -2.94 -1.29
CA LEU A 67 13.04 -3.31 -2.66
C LEU A 67 14.14 -2.39 -3.22
N MET A 68 14.05 -1.08 -2.97
CA MET A 68 15.06 -0.11 -3.39
C MET A 68 16.41 -0.39 -2.73
N GLN A 69 16.44 -0.64 -1.41
CA GLN A 69 17.67 -0.95 -0.68
C GLN A 69 18.36 -2.19 -1.25
N ARG A 70 17.60 -3.25 -1.57
CA ARG A 70 18.14 -4.47 -2.19
C ARG A 70 18.67 -4.23 -3.59
N SER A 71 17.96 -3.43 -4.39
CA SER A 71 18.39 -3.09 -5.75
C SER A 71 19.70 -2.31 -5.76
N SER A 72 19.93 -1.44 -4.77
CA SER A 72 21.18 -0.71 -4.59
C SER A 72 22.31 -1.62 -4.10
N GLN A 73 22.05 -2.50 -3.13
CA GLN A 73 23.03 -3.47 -2.63
C GLN A 73 23.52 -4.45 -3.71
N LEU A 74 22.68 -4.83 -4.67
CA LEU A 74 23.08 -5.67 -5.80
C LEU A 74 24.03 -4.95 -6.77
N LYS A 75 23.92 -3.63 -6.90
CA LYS A 75 24.82 -2.82 -7.75
C LYS A 75 26.20 -2.63 -7.12
N ASP A 76 26.25 -2.52 -5.80
CA ASP A 76 27.50 -2.26 -5.06
C ASP A 76 28.39 -3.52 -4.91
N ASN A 77 27.83 -4.73 -5.02
CA ASN A 77 28.56 -6.00 -4.89
C ASN A 77 29.13 -6.55 -6.21
N ASN A 78 29.06 -5.79 -7.31
CA ASN A 78 29.44 -6.25 -8.65
C ASN A 78 30.72 -5.57 -9.17
N TRP A 79 31.74 -5.46 -8.30
CA TRP A 79 33.08 -4.94 -8.61
C TRP A 79 34.17 -6.01 -8.38
#